data_AF-A0A8H3DPP4-F1
#
_entry.id   AF-A0A8H3DPP4-F1
#
_cell.length_a   1.000
_cell.length_b   1.000
_cell.length_c   1.000
_cell.angle_alpha   90.00
_cell.angle_beta   90.00
_cell.angle_gamma   90.00
#
_symmetry.space_group_name_H-M   'P 1'
#
loop_
_entity.id
_entity.type
_entity.pdbx_description
1 polymer ?
#
loop_
_entity_poly.entity_id
_entity_poly.type
_entity_poly.pdbx_seq_one_letter_code
_entity_poly.pdbx_strand_id
1 'polypeptide(L)'
;LLRARLDNGVYVDVYNLHTDAGSESADITARNANIAQVISYINANSAGNAVVVYGDTNARYTRAGDGIRQFASAGFTDAWVQLIRGSAGAPAEGSSALVCPDNGVGVTNACETVDKILYRSGPALTLTATRFHNENSAFLNSSGYPLSDHYPITTAFSYSLSTSRRLTDPTGGTGGTWFSDLTSLPSGTPNLTSITLSGANRLDYLSLTLSTGATLRHGGTGGTPTSLTLNSDERITSLRVDTGSYNGNTRVFYVGIATSSGRTLKAGTQTSSTVTWTAPSGLGLKGVYGKAGDGVDLLGGVWA
;
A
#
# COMPACT_ATOMS: atom_id res chain seq x y z
N LEU A 1 -4.49 4.68 8.59
CA LEU A 1 -3.42 4.38 7.63
C LEU A 1 -2.25 5.31 7.90
N LEU A 2 -1.07 4.74 8.17
CA LEU A 2 0.21 5.44 8.09
C LEU A 2 0.91 5.02 6.80
N ARG A 3 1.27 5.96 5.92
CA ARG A 3 2.12 5.68 4.76
C ARG A 3 3.55 6.06 5.09
N ALA A 4 4.38 5.09 5.45
CA ALA A 4 5.77 5.30 5.81
C ALA A 4 6.63 5.42 4.54
N ARG A 5 7.46 6.46 4.46
CA ARG A 5 8.45 6.64 3.40
C ARG A 5 9.78 6.03 3.85
N LEU A 6 10.25 5.03 3.13
CA LEU A 6 11.55 4.37 3.38
C LEU A 6 12.68 5.09 2.64
N ASP A 7 12.38 5.58 1.43
CA ASP A 7 13.25 6.36 0.56
C ASP A 7 12.36 7.16 -0.43
N ASN A 8 12.95 7.99 -1.29
CA ASN A 8 12.26 8.69 -2.36
C ASN A 8 11.50 7.70 -3.26
N GLY A 9 10.18 7.84 -3.35
CA GLY A 9 9.32 6.94 -4.14
C GLY A 9 9.17 5.53 -3.56
N VAL A 10 9.62 5.28 -2.33
CA VAL A 10 9.53 3.96 -1.68
C VAL A 10 8.66 4.07 -0.44
N TYR A 11 7.48 3.45 -0.52
CA TYR A 11 6.46 3.54 0.52
C TYR A 11 5.94 2.18 0.97
N VAL A 12 5.70 2.07 2.27
CA VAL A 12 4.96 0.97 2.88
C VAL A 12 3.74 1.53 3.60
N ASP A 13 2.60 0.90 3.41
CA ASP A 13 1.38 1.22 4.14
C ASP A 13 1.29 0.39 5.41
N VAL A 14 1.12 1.07 6.54
CA VAL A 14 1.15 0.47 7.87
C VAL A 14 -0.22 0.65 8.53
N TYR A 15 -0.76 -0.46 8.99
CA TYR A 15 -2.03 -0.55 9.70
C TYR A 15 -1.79 -1.19 11.06
N ASN A 16 -2.20 -0.49 12.12
CA ASN A 16 -2.34 -1.05 13.45
C ASN A 16 -3.82 -1.30 13.72
N LEU A 17 -4.14 -2.42 14.37
CA LEU A 17 -5.51 -2.79 14.71
C LEU A 17 -5.60 -3.41 16.09
N HIS A 18 -6.82 -3.37 16.63
CA HIS A 18 -7.26 -4.12 17.79
C HIS A 18 -8.68 -4.60 17.50
N THR A 19 -8.88 -5.89 17.26
CA THR A 19 -10.23 -6.43 17.01
C THR A 19 -10.88 -6.88 18.31
N ASP A 20 -12.17 -7.24 18.24
CA ASP A 20 -12.93 -7.70 19.40
C ASP A 20 -12.28 -8.89 20.14
N ALA A 21 -12.25 -8.82 21.47
CA ALA A 21 -11.62 -9.79 22.36
C ALA A 21 -12.62 -10.85 22.83
N GLY A 22 -12.14 -11.91 23.50
CA GLY A 22 -13.00 -12.99 24.00
C GLY A 22 -13.13 -14.17 23.01
N SER A 23 -13.87 -15.18 23.44
CA SER A 23 -13.98 -16.49 22.76
C SER A 23 -15.40 -16.99 22.59
N GLU A 24 -16.41 -16.20 22.97
CA GLU A 24 -17.81 -16.53 22.70
C GLU A 24 -18.14 -16.36 21.21
N SER A 25 -19.23 -16.96 20.76
CA SER A 25 -19.63 -16.92 19.34
C SER A 25 -19.88 -15.49 18.83
N ALA A 26 -20.37 -14.60 19.70
CA ALA A 26 -20.57 -13.19 19.38
C ALA A 26 -19.22 -12.48 19.17
N ASP A 27 -18.26 -12.72 20.05
CA ASP A 27 -16.90 -12.17 19.98
C ASP A 27 -16.21 -12.56 18.66
N ILE A 28 -16.28 -13.85 18.32
CA ILE A 28 -15.71 -14.38 17.07
C ILE A 28 -16.38 -13.71 15.86
N THR A 29 -17.70 -13.52 15.89
CA THR A 29 -18.44 -12.86 14.81
C THR A 29 -18.01 -11.41 14.65
N ALA A 30 -17.90 -10.66 15.74
CA ALA A 30 -17.46 -9.27 15.74
C ALA A 30 -16.02 -9.12 15.26
N ARG A 31 -15.11 -9.95 15.78
CA ARG A 31 -13.70 -10.01 15.36
C ARG A 31 -13.56 -10.29 13.87
N ASN A 32 -14.33 -11.23 13.33
CA ASN A 32 -14.32 -11.55 11.90
C ASN A 32 -14.78 -10.36 11.04
N ALA A 33 -15.79 -9.63 11.49
CA ALA A 33 -16.26 -8.41 10.84
C ALA A 33 -15.21 -7.28 10.90
N ASN A 34 -14.49 -7.13 12.02
CA ASN A 34 -13.39 -6.16 12.13
C ASN A 34 -12.25 -6.49 11.14
N ILE A 35 -11.84 -7.75 11.05
CA ILE A 35 -10.81 -8.19 10.08
C ILE A 35 -11.25 -7.88 8.64
N ALA A 36 -12.49 -8.23 8.29
CA ALA A 36 -13.05 -7.94 6.97
C ALA A 36 -13.07 -6.44 6.66
N GLN A 37 -13.44 -5.61 7.65
CA GLN A 37 -13.43 -4.15 7.51
C GLN A 37 -12.03 -3.60 7.23
N VAL A 38 -11.00 -4.07 7.96
CA VAL A 38 -9.61 -3.65 7.73
C VAL A 38 -9.13 -4.07 6.34
N ILE A 39 -9.40 -5.30 5.90
CA ILE A 39 -9.04 -5.79 4.57
C ILE A 39 -9.72 -4.94 3.48
N SER A 40 -11.01 -4.65 3.63
CA SER A 40 -11.76 -3.78 2.71
C SER A 40 -11.14 -2.39 2.61
N TYR A 41 -10.78 -1.78 3.75
CA TYR A 41 -10.12 -0.49 3.79
C TYR A 41 -8.75 -0.53 3.10
N ILE A 42 -7.94 -1.57 3.33
CA ILE A 42 -6.65 -1.78 2.67
C ILE A 42 -6.83 -1.88 1.15
N ASN A 43 -7.80 -2.65 0.69
CA ASN A 43 -8.07 -2.82 -0.74
C ASN A 43 -8.43 -1.48 -1.41
N ALA A 44 -9.21 -0.64 -0.73
CA ALA A 44 -9.58 0.68 -1.23
C ALA A 44 -8.43 1.71 -1.17
N ASN A 45 -7.51 1.61 -0.20
CA ASN A 45 -6.54 2.68 0.08
C ASN A 45 -5.07 2.35 -0.21
N SER A 46 -4.76 1.08 -0.41
CA SER A 46 -3.40 0.55 -0.58
C SER A 46 -3.30 -0.38 -1.79
N ALA A 47 -4.11 -0.16 -2.83
CA ALA A 47 -4.05 -0.93 -4.06
C ALA A 47 -2.64 -0.88 -4.68
N GLY A 48 -2.02 -2.06 -4.83
CA GLY A 48 -0.67 -2.21 -5.38
C GLY A 48 0.48 -1.79 -4.45
N ASN A 49 0.21 -1.12 -3.34
CA ASN A 49 1.26 -0.81 -2.36
C ASN A 49 1.60 -2.05 -1.52
N ALA A 50 2.86 -2.09 -1.08
CA ALA A 50 3.27 -3.00 -0.04
C ALA A 50 2.65 -2.57 1.30
N VAL A 51 2.22 -3.55 2.10
CA VAL A 51 1.44 -3.33 3.32
C VAL A 51 1.99 -4.15 4.46
N VAL A 52 2.01 -3.57 5.66
CA VAL A 52 2.20 -4.26 6.93
C VAL A 52 0.97 -4.00 7.81
N VAL A 53 0.36 -5.07 8.32
CA VAL A 53 -0.73 -5.04 9.29
C VAL A 53 -0.21 -5.67 10.57
N TYR A 54 -0.37 -5.00 11.70
CA TYR A 54 0.07 -5.55 12.99
C TYR A 54 -0.85 -5.13 14.13
N GLY A 55 -0.74 -5.81 15.26
CA GLY A 55 -1.47 -5.50 16.48
C GLY A 55 -2.27 -6.69 16.98
N ASP A 56 -3.15 -6.42 17.91
CA ASP A 56 -3.96 -7.43 18.58
C ASP A 56 -5.13 -7.85 17.68
N THR A 57 -4.94 -8.93 16.95
CA THR A 57 -6.00 -9.51 16.12
C THR A 57 -7.01 -10.29 16.94
N ASN A 58 -6.78 -10.44 18.25
CA ASN A 58 -7.54 -11.30 19.15
C ASN A 58 -7.84 -12.69 18.58
N ALA A 59 -7.04 -13.18 17.61
CA ALA A 59 -7.34 -14.36 16.80
C ALA A 59 -6.19 -15.37 16.83
N ARG A 60 -6.54 -16.66 16.81
CA ARG A 60 -5.61 -17.78 16.68
C ARG A 60 -6.01 -18.63 15.49
N TYR A 61 -5.04 -19.16 14.76
CA TYR A 61 -5.24 -20.17 13.73
C TYR A 61 -5.84 -21.47 14.29
N THR A 62 -5.51 -21.83 15.54
CA THR A 62 -6.03 -23.04 16.17
C THR A 62 -7.47 -22.92 16.64
N ARG A 63 -7.99 -21.71 16.91
CA ARG A 63 -9.34 -21.53 17.44
C ARG A 63 -10.38 -21.61 16.33
N ALA A 64 -11.36 -22.49 16.51
CA ALA A 64 -12.47 -22.64 15.59
C ALA A 64 -13.25 -21.32 15.46
N GLY A 65 -13.56 -20.94 14.22
CA GLY A 65 -14.33 -19.75 13.86
C GLY A 65 -13.50 -18.47 13.70
N ASP A 66 -12.26 -18.40 14.18
CA ASP A 66 -11.43 -17.20 14.04
C ASP A 66 -11.05 -16.93 12.58
N GLY A 67 -11.35 -15.71 12.13
CA GLY A 67 -11.21 -15.27 10.75
C GLY A 67 -9.80 -14.81 10.36
N ILE A 68 -8.75 -15.18 11.09
CA ILE A 68 -7.38 -14.72 10.78
C ILE A 68 -6.93 -15.12 9.37
N ARG A 69 -7.43 -16.25 8.85
CA ARG A 69 -7.18 -16.72 7.48
C ARG A 69 -7.71 -15.79 6.39
N GLN A 70 -8.62 -14.87 6.70
CA GLN A 70 -9.08 -13.86 5.74
C GLN A 70 -7.91 -13.03 5.19
N PHE A 71 -6.89 -12.74 6.00
CA PHE A 71 -5.69 -12.05 5.53
C PHE A 71 -4.92 -12.87 4.49
N ALA A 72 -4.76 -14.19 4.71
CA ALA A 72 -4.12 -15.07 3.74
C ALA A 72 -4.91 -15.13 2.42
N SER A 73 -6.24 -15.20 2.49
CA SER A 73 -7.12 -15.09 1.31
C SER A 73 -7.00 -13.74 0.59
N ALA A 74 -6.66 -12.67 1.32
CA ALA A 74 -6.37 -11.34 0.78
C ALA A 74 -4.91 -11.16 0.31
N GLY A 75 -4.12 -12.25 0.28
CA GLY A 75 -2.74 -12.24 -0.22
C GLY A 75 -1.69 -11.83 0.81
N PHE A 76 -2.02 -11.75 2.09
CA PHE A 76 -1.05 -11.47 3.15
C PHE A 76 -0.33 -12.74 3.61
N THR A 77 0.91 -12.56 4.03
CA THR A 77 1.73 -13.56 4.72
C THR A 77 1.83 -13.19 6.19
N ASP A 78 1.60 -14.14 7.08
CA ASP A 78 1.89 -13.98 8.51
C ASP A 78 3.38 -14.31 8.75
N ALA A 79 4.12 -13.38 9.35
CA ALA A 79 5.54 -13.53 9.61
C ALA A 79 5.86 -14.70 10.58
N TRP A 80 4.99 -14.97 11.57
CA TRP A 80 5.16 -16.10 12.47
C TRP A 80 4.95 -17.43 11.75
N VAL A 81 3.90 -17.53 10.93
CA VAL A 81 3.65 -18.72 10.11
C VAL A 81 4.83 -18.95 9.15
N GLN A 82 5.29 -17.91 8.48
CA GLN A 82 6.38 -18.04 7.53
C GLN A 82 7.71 -18.44 8.19
N LEU A 83 8.13 -17.71 9.23
CA LEU A 83 9.49 -17.82 9.76
C LEU A 83 9.63 -18.86 10.87
N ILE A 84 8.58 -19.09 11.66
CA ILE A 84 8.64 -20.02 12.80
C ILE A 84 8.01 -21.36 12.45
N ARG A 85 6.87 -21.35 11.75
CA ARG A 85 6.21 -22.60 11.33
C ARG A 85 6.80 -23.17 10.05
N GLY A 86 7.27 -22.31 9.13
CA GLY A 86 7.91 -22.73 7.90
C GLY A 86 7.05 -23.72 7.11
N SER A 87 7.62 -24.88 6.77
CA SER A 87 6.93 -25.93 6.02
C SER A 87 5.74 -26.55 6.76
N ALA A 88 5.64 -26.40 8.09
CA ALA A 88 4.46 -26.85 8.83
C ALA A 88 3.22 -25.99 8.56
N GLY A 89 3.40 -24.78 8.03
CA GLY A 89 2.32 -23.87 7.68
C GLY A 89 1.48 -23.39 8.87
N ALA A 90 0.38 -22.71 8.56
CA ALA A 90 -0.58 -22.25 9.55
C ALA A 90 -1.24 -23.46 10.24
N PRO A 91 -1.43 -23.44 11.57
CA PRO A 91 -2.17 -24.50 12.27
C PRO A 91 -3.54 -24.79 11.67
N ALA A 92 -3.95 -26.06 11.75
CA ALA A 92 -5.31 -26.45 11.41
C ALA A 92 -6.30 -25.84 12.41
N GLU A 93 -7.46 -25.44 11.92
CA GLU A 93 -8.48 -24.83 12.77
C GLU A 93 -9.15 -25.91 13.61
N GLY A 94 -9.43 -25.58 14.87
CA GLY A 94 -9.89 -26.54 15.87
C GLY A 94 -8.81 -27.49 16.38
N SER A 95 -7.56 -27.37 15.91
CA SER A 95 -6.45 -28.15 16.48
C SER A 95 -6.09 -27.66 17.89
N SER A 96 -5.33 -28.47 18.62
CA SER A 96 -4.89 -28.14 19.99
C SER A 96 -4.17 -26.79 20.01
N ALA A 97 -4.56 -25.93 20.95
CA ALA A 97 -4.00 -24.60 21.08
C ALA A 97 -2.49 -24.66 21.38
N LEU A 98 -1.73 -23.80 20.70
CA LEU A 98 -0.28 -23.67 20.90
C LEU A 98 -0.03 -22.56 21.92
N VAL A 99 -0.39 -22.82 23.16
CA VAL A 99 -0.46 -21.78 24.20
C VAL A 99 0.93 -21.35 24.64
N CYS A 100 1.13 -20.04 24.80
CA CYS A 100 2.33 -19.50 25.44
C CYS A 100 2.24 -19.66 26.97
N PRO A 101 3.34 -19.91 27.71
CA PRO A 101 3.30 -20.06 29.16
C PRO A 101 2.73 -18.83 29.88
N ASP A 102 1.60 -18.97 30.58
CA ASP A 102 0.85 -17.85 31.18
C ASP A 102 1.63 -16.98 32.18
N ASN A 103 2.70 -17.53 32.78
CA ASN A 103 3.53 -16.80 33.74
C ASN A 103 4.69 -16.03 33.07
N GLY A 104 4.77 -16.01 31.74
CA GLY A 104 5.86 -15.37 31.00
C GLY A 104 7.20 -16.10 31.06
N VAL A 105 7.33 -17.18 31.84
CA VAL A 105 8.59 -17.92 31.98
C VAL A 105 8.72 -18.94 30.86
N GLY A 106 9.84 -18.93 30.14
CA GLY A 106 10.12 -19.89 29.08
C GLY A 106 9.28 -19.67 27.82
N VAL A 107 8.72 -18.48 27.62
CA VAL A 107 8.05 -18.09 26.37
C VAL A 107 9.05 -18.20 25.21
N THR A 108 8.66 -18.89 24.15
CA THR A 108 9.46 -19.04 22.93
C THR A 108 8.66 -18.56 21.73
N ASN A 109 9.31 -18.46 20.56
CA ASN A 109 8.60 -18.17 19.32
C ASN A 109 7.61 -19.26 18.90
N ALA A 110 7.71 -20.48 19.43
CA ALA A 110 6.92 -21.63 18.95
C ALA A 110 5.44 -21.59 19.35
N CYS A 111 5.10 -20.86 20.41
CA CYS A 111 3.72 -20.67 20.81
C CYS A 111 3.02 -19.64 19.92
N GLU A 112 1.70 -19.75 19.82
CA GLU A 112 0.84 -18.85 19.07
C GLU A 112 0.29 -17.73 19.99
N THR A 113 0.60 -16.49 19.64
CA THR A 113 0.00 -15.28 20.22
C THR A 113 -1.26 -14.88 19.46
N VAL A 114 -2.12 -14.06 20.08
CA VAL A 114 -3.27 -13.44 19.39
C VAL A 114 -2.86 -12.21 18.58
N ASP A 115 -1.77 -11.56 18.96
CA ASP A 115 -1.10 -10.53 18.17
C ASP A 115 -0.46 -11.12 16.94
N LYS A 116 -0.58 -10.44 15.79
CA LYS A 116 -0.03 -10.89 14.50
C LYS A 116 0.75 -9.77 13.82
N ILE A 117 1.72 -10.15 13.00
CA ILE A 117 2.40 -9.25 12.06
C ILE A 117 2.26 -9.87 10.66
N LEU A 118 1.38 -9.28 9.87
CA LEU A 118 0.99 -9.71 8.54
C LEU A 118 1.56 -8.73 7.52
N TYR A 119 2.00 -9.21 6.37
CA TYR A 119 2.55 -8.33 5.33
C TYR A 119 2.22 -8.80 3.92
N ARG A 120 2.23 -7.87 2.98
CA ARG A 120 2.00 -8.11 1.55
C ARG A 120 2.96 -7.24 0.73
N SER A 121 3.60 -7.81 -0.28
CA SER A 121 4.40 -7.06 -1.25
C SER A 121 3.53 -6.31 -2.27
N GLY A 122 4.12 -5.36 -2.99
CA GLY A 122 3.51 -4.69 -4.14
C GLY A 122 4.36 -4.80 -5.41
N PRO A 123 3.84 -4.43 -6.60
CA PRO A 123 4.60 -4.53 -7.85
C PRO A 123 5.86 -3.64 -7.90
N ALA A 124 5.93 -2.59 -7.08
CA ALA A 124 7.08 -1.69 -6.99
C ALA A 124 8.05 -2.03 -5.83
N LEU A 125 7.56 -2.72 -4.79
CA LEU A 125 8.29 -2.95 -3.54
C LEU A 125 8.02 -4.37 -3.03
N THR A 126 9.05 -5.19 -2.98
CA THR A 126 9.00 -6.51 -2.36
C THR A 126 9.44 -6.41 -0.90
N LEU A 127 8.63 -6.94 0.01
CA LEU A 127 8.96 -7.11 1.41
C LEU A 127 9.31 -8.56 1.68
N THR A 128 10.37 -8.78 2.47
CA THR A 128 10.78 -10.10 2.94
C THR A 128 10.97 -10.04 4.44
N ALA A 129 10.14 -10.75 5.19
CA ALA A 129 10.38 -10.95 6.62
C ALA A 129 11.67 -11.77 6.80
N THR A 130 12.54 -11.33 7.70
CA THR A 130 13.90 -11.90 7.91
C THR A 130 14.11 -12.40 9.33
N ARG A 131 13.32 -11.90 10.28
CA ARG A 131 13.33 -12.31 11.69
C ARG A 131 11.92 -12.18 12.24
N PHE A 132 11.53 -13.12 13.07
CA PHE A 132 10.40 -13.01 13.99
C PHE A 132 10.89 -13.31 15.40
N HIS A 133 10.46 -12.54 16.40
CA HIS A 133 10.75 -12.86 17.79
C HIS A 133 9.64 -12.43 18.73
N ASN A 134 9.36 -13.28 19.72
CA ASN A 134 8.63 -12.91 20.92
C ASN A 134 9.64 -12.31 21.91
N GLU A 135 9.54 -10.99 22.11
CA GLU A 135 10.45 -10.19 22.92
C GLU A 135 10.13 -10.25 24.42
N ASN A 136 9.27 -11.16 24.88
CA ASN A 136 8.77 -11.22 26.25
C ASN A 136 9.85 -11.06 27.34
N SER A 137 11.05 -11.62 27.15
CA SER A 137 12.16 -11.50 28.12
C SER A 137 12.58 -10.05 28.42
N ALA A 138 12.36 -9.12 27.48
CA ALA A 138 12.64 -7.69 27.65
C ALA A 138 11.47 -6.92 28.29
N PHE A 139 10.33 -7.57 28.51
CA PHE A 139 9.08 -6.96 28.99
C PHE A 139 8.57 -7.65 30.27
N LEU A 140 9.48 -8.01 31.16
CA LEU A 140 9.19 -8.54 32.50
C LEU A 140 9.49 -7.49 33.57
N ASN A 141 8.75 -7.52 34.67
CA ASN A 141 9.06 -6.74 35.87
C ASN A 141 10.25 -7.34 36.64
N SER A 142 10.68 -6.69 37.72
CA SER A 142 11.81 -7.14 38.57
C SER A 142 11.60 -8.51 39.22
N SER A 143 10.36 -9.00 39.28
CA SER A 143 9.99 -10.31 39.82
C SER A 143 9.81 -11.37 38.73
N GLY A 144 10.08 -11.04 37.46
CA GLY A 144 10.01 -11.97 36.33
C GLY A 144 8.60 -12.16 35.73
N TYR A 145 7.62 -11.35 36.11
CA TYR A 145 6.26 -11.42 35.55
C TYR A 145 6.09 -10.47 34.35
N PRO A 146 5.27 -10.83 33.35
CA PRO A 146 4.95 -9.94 32.23
C PRO A 146 4.45 -8.56 32.67
N LEU A 147 4.91 -7.52 31.98
CA LEU A 147 4.42 -6.13 32.14
C LEU A 147 3.11 -5.87 31.38
N SER A 148 2.68 -6.83 30.57
CA SER A 148 1.50 -6.79 29.72
C SER A 148 0.84 -8.16 29.75
N ASP A 149 -0.47 -8.19 29.57
CA ASP A 149 -1.26 -9.41 29.31
C ASP A 149 -1.05 -9.95 27.89
N HIS A 150 -0.33 -9.21 27.05
CA HIS A 150 0.11 -9.62 25.72
C HIS A 150 1.63 -9.83 25.65
N TYR A 151 2.04 -10.82 24.85
CA TYR A 151 3.44 -11.04 24.55
C TYR A 151 3.90 -10.12 23.40
N PRO A 152 4.92 -9.28 23.61
CA PRO A 152 5.39 -8.37 22.57
C PRO A 152 6.09 -9.16 21.47
N ILE A 153 5.64 -9.01 20.24
CA ILE A 153 6.23 -9.66 19.07
C ILE A 153 6.85 -8.63 18.13
N THR A 154 7.94 -9.02 17.46
CA THR A 154 8.64 -8.18 16.48
C THR A 154 8.93 -8.97 15.20
N THR A 155 8.92 -8.25 14.07
CA THR A 155 9.39 -8.76 12.79
C THR A 155 10.36 -7.77 12.16
N ALA A 156 11.51 -8.25 11.67
CA ALA A 156 12.41 -7.44 10.86
C ALA A 156 12.16 -7.72 9.37
N PHE A 157 12.10 -6.67 8.57
CA PHE A 157 11.91 -6.78 7.12
C PHE A 157 13.16 -6.28 6.37
N SER A 158 13.53 -7.01 5.32
CA SER A 158 14.31 -6.45 4.22
C SER A 158 13.36 -6.11 3.07
N TYR A 159 13.77 -5.20 2.19
CA TYR A 159 13.00 -4.87 1.01
C TYR A 159 13.87 -4.72 -0.23
N SER A 160 13.28 -4.95 -1.40
CA SER A 160 13.89 -4.71 -2.70
C SER A 160 12.93 -3.98 -3.63
N LEU A 161 13.49 -3.16 -4.51
CA LEU A 161 12.72 -2.33 -5.43
C LEU A 161 12.62 -2.99 -6.81
N SER A 162 11.46 -2.96 -7.44
CA SER A 162 11.23 -3.50 -8.79
C SER A 162 11.92 -2.72 -9.92
N THR A 163 12.88 -3.32 -10.62
CA THR A 163 13.63 -2.65 -11.70
C THR A 163 12.77 -2.17 -12.87
N SER A 164 11.56 -2.72 -13.01
CA SER A 164 10.59 -2.35 -14.06
C SER A 164 9.41 -1.53 -13.54
N ARG A 165 9.32 -1.25 -12.23
CA ARG A 165 8.26 -0.41 -11.63
C ARG A 165 8.85 0.48 -10.55
N ARG A 166 8.92 1.79 -10.83
CA ARG A 166 9.40 2.80 -9.86
C ARG A 166 8.33 3.85 -9.65
N LEU A 167 8.15 4.29 -8.41
CA LEU A 167 7.26 5.40 -8.10
C LEU A 167 8.07 6.69 -7.94
N THR A 168 7.45 7.82 -8.21
CA THR A 168 7.94 9.11 -7.70
C THR A 168 7.55 9.27 -6.23
N ASP A 169 7.97 10.33 -5.56
CA ASP A 169 7.16 10.81 -4.43
C ASP A 169 5.86 11.43 -4.98
N PRO A 170 4.72 11.35 -4.28
CA PRO A 170 3.53 12.07 -4.69
C PRO A 170 3.55 13.50 -4.13
N THR A 171 2.92 14.45 -4.83
CA THR A 171 2.77 15.84 -4.37
C THR A 171 1.32 16.31 -4.46
N GLY A 172 0.89 17.14 -3.51
CA GLY A 172 -0.50 17.59 -3.40
C GLY A 172 -1.04 17.60 -1.96
N GLY A 173 -2.36 17.56 -1.83
CA GLY A 173 -3.09 17.65 -0.55
C GLY A 173 -3.70 16.34 -0.06
N THR A 174 -4.51 16.46 0.99
CA THR A 174 -5.09 15.33 1.73
C THR A 174 -6.54 15.01 1.34
N GLY A 175 -7.10 15.72 0.35
CA GLY A 175 -8.45 15.46 -0.17
C GLY A 175 -8.59 14.11 -0.88
N GLY A 176 -9.81 13.78 -1.30
CA GLY A 176 -10.08 12.66 -2.21
C GLY A 176 -9.89 11.26 -1.62
N THR A 177 -10.14 10.26 -2.46
CA THR A 177 -9.89 8.84 -2.21
C THR A 177 -8.63 8.38 -2.92
N TRP A 178 -7.95 7.38 -2.35
CA TRP A 178 -6.74 6.82 -2.95
C TRP A 178 -7.04 6.09 -4.26
N PHE A 179 -6.13 6.23 -5.22
CA PHE A 179 -6.06 5.42 -6.43
C PHE A 179 -4.62 5.02 -6.71
N SER A 180 -4.44 3.94 -7.48
CA SER A 180 -3.13 3.46 -7.92
C SER A 180 -3.27 2.60 -9.16
N ASP A 181 -2.48 2.90 -10.18
CA ASP A 181 -2.45 2.11 -11.41
C ASP A 181 -1.55 0.87 -11.32
N LEU A 182 -0.79 0.70 -10.23
CA LEU A 182 0.18 -0.40 -10.10
C LEU A 182 -0.41 -1.79 -10.33
N THR A 183 -1.66 -2.02 -9.90
CA THR A 183 -2.38 -3.29 -10.09
C THR A 183 -3.05 -3.43 -11.44
N SER A 184 -3.25 -2.31 -12.14
CA SER A 184 -3.91 -2.25 -13.45
C SER A 184 -2.92 -2.37 -14.60
N LEU A 185 -1.62 -2.19 -14.33
CA LEU A 185 -0.57 -2.40 -15.30
C LEU A 185 -0.32 -3.91 -15.51
N PRO A 186 -0.12 -4.35 -16.77
CA PRO A 186 0.27 -5.73 -17.04
C PRO A 186 1.62 -6.07 -16.37
N SER A 187 1.86 -7.37 -16.13
CA SER A 187 3.11 -7.85 -15.50
C SER A 187 4.35 -7.67 -16.40
N GLY A 188 4.17 -7.59 -17.73
CA GLY A 188 5.23 -7.24 -18.69
C GLY A 188 5.44 -5.73 -18.84
N THR A 189 6.15 -5.31 -19.88
CA THR A 189 6.33 -3.87 -20.19
C THR A 189 5.02 -3.28 -20.71
N PRO A 190 4.36 -2.36 -19.99
CA PRO A 190 3.12 -1.76 -20.45
C PRO A 190 3.41 -0.83 -21.63
N ASN A 191 2.67 -1.01 -22.71
CA ASN A 191 2.72 -0.10 -23.84
C ASN A 191 1.62 0.95 -23.69
N LEU A 192 2.02 2.21 -23.69
CA LEU A 192 1.13 3.37 -23.58
C LEU A 192 0.95 3.93 -24.98
N THR A 193 -0.28 4.17 -25.41
CA THR A 193 -0.60 4.72 -26.73
C THR A 193 -0.94 6.19 -26.67
N SER A 194 -1.59 6.65 -25.59
CA SER A 194 -1.90 8.06 -25.42
C SER A 194 -1.99 8.46 -23.95
N ILE A 195 -1.82 9.77 -23.74
CA ILE A 195 -2.12 10.44 -22.48
C ILE A 195 -3.09 11.59 -22.77
N THR A 196 -4.07 11.77 -21.89
CA THR A 196 -5.01 12.89 -21.90
C THR A 196 -4.93 13.62 -20.57
N LEU A 197 -4.84 14.95 -20.62
CA LEU A 197 -4.91 15.83 -19.48
C LEU A 197 -6.09 16.78 -19.67
N SER A 198 -6.91 16.96 -18.64
CA SER A 198 -8.01 17.94 -18.64
C SER A 198 -7.85 18.88 -17.46
N GLY A 199 -7.98 20.18 -17.72
CA GLY A 199 -7.88 21.20 -16.67
C GLY A 199 -8.15 22.60 -17.19
N ALA A 200 -8.29 23.53 -16.25
CA ALA A 200 -8.41 24.96 -16.50
C ALA A 200 -7.68 25.73 -15.38
N ASN A 201 -8.41 26.24 -14.39
CA ASN A 201 -7.81 26.87 -13.20
C ASN A 201 -7.00 25.86 -12.34
N ARG A 202 -7.34 24.57 -12.45
CA ARG A 202 -6.64 23.43 -11.84
C ARG A 202 -6.65 22.23 -12.78
N LEU A 203 -5.87 21.21 -12.47
CA LEU A 203 -6.04 19.90 -13.11
C LEU A 203 -7.36 19.30 -12.63
N ASP A 204 -8.16 18.81 -13.57
CA ASP A 204 -9.41 18.14 -13.30
C ASP A 204 -9.22 16.62 -13.30
N TYR A 205 -8.70 16.08 -14.40
CA TYR A 205 -8.38 14.67 -14.51
C TYR A 205 -7.18 14.42 -15.44
N LEU A 206 -6.61 13.23 -15.30
CA LEU A 206 -5.72 12.64 -16.29
C LEU A 206 -6.16 11.23 -16.67
N SER A 207 -5.80 10.82 -17.87
CA SER A 207 -6.12 9.51 -18.40
C SER A 207 -4.95 8.95 -19.22
N LEU A 208 -4.57 7.70 -18.96
CA LEU A 208 -3.55 6.98 -19.72
C LEU A 208 -4.22 5.80 -20.44
N THR A 209 -3.98 5.67 -21.75
CA THR A 209 -4.54 4.56 -22.55
C THR A 209 -3.43 3.60 -22.93
N LEU A 210 -3.59 2.34 -22.54
CA LEU A 210 -2.66 1.26 -22.87
C LEU A 210 -2.95 0.70 -24.27
N SER A 211 -1.98 0.03 -24.88
CA SER A 211 -2.14 -0.64 -26.17
C SER A 211 -3.17 -1.78 -26.15
N THR A 212 -3.55 -2.25 -24.95
CA THR A 212 -4.63 -3.21 -24.74
C THR A 212 -6.03 -2.58 -24.86
N GLY A 213 -6.12 -1.25 -25.00
CA GLY A 213 -7.37 -0.49 -24.95
C GLY A 213 -7.81 -0.12 -23.53
N ALA A 214 -7.15 -0.66 -22.49
CA ALA A 214 -7.42 -0.29 -21.11
C ALA A 214 -7.12 1.19 -20.87
N THR A 215 -8.02 1.86 -20.16
CA THR A 215 -7.90 3.28 -19.84
C THR A 215 -7.83 3.47 -18.33
N LEU A 216 -6.78 4.16 -17.87
CA LEU A 216 -6.49 4.45 -16.48
C LEU A 216 -6.79 5.93 -16.23
N ARG A 217 -7.95 6.23 -15.64
CA ARG A 217 -8.48 7.61 -15.52
C ARG A 217 -8.73 7.97 -14.06
N HIS A 218 -8.21 9.13 -13.65
CA HIS A 218 -8.31 9.62 -12.27
C HIS A 218 -8.60 11.13 -12.24
N GLY A 219 -9.53 11.54 -11.36
CA GLY A 219 -9.99 12.92 -11.23
C GLY A 219 -11.46 13.12 -11.62
N GLY A 220 -11.87 14.38 -11.73
CA GLY A 220 -13.23 14.82 -11.99
C GLY A 220 -13.70 14.62 -13.42
N THR A 221 -14.68 15.40 -13.87
CA THR A 221 -15.24 15.37 -15.24
C THR A 221 -15.15 16.72 -15.97
N GLY A 222 -14.58 17.74 -15.34
CA GLY A 222 -14.47 19.09 -15.86
C GLY A 222 -13.21 19.34 -16.71
N GLY A 223 -12.99 20.63 -16.98
CA GLY A 223 -11.91 21.11 -17.82
C GLY A 223 -12.11 20.84 -19.31
N THR A 224 -11.09 21.20 -20.11
CA THR A 224 -11.03 20.88 -21.53
C THR A 224 -9.93 19.85 -21.75
N PRO A 225 -10.25 18.65 -22.27
CA PRO A 225 -9.24 17.63 -22.50
C PRO A 225 -8.31 17.99 -23.64
N THR A 226 -7.03 17.69 -23.43
CA THR A 226 -5.99 17.71 -24.46
C THR A 226 -5.28 16.37 -24.42
N SER A 227 -4.96 15.83 -25.59
CA SER A 227 -4.39 14.49 -25.71
C SER A 227 -3.13 14.48 -26.55
N LEU A 228 -2.21 13.58 -26.22
CA LEU A 228 -1.03 13.28 -26.99
C LEU A 228 -1.00 11.78 -27.28
N THR A 229 -1.13 11.41 -28.56
CA THR A 229 -0.85 10.06 -29.04
C THR A 229 0.65 9.89 -29.21
N LEU A 230 1.21 8.87 -28.57
CA LEU A 230 2.63 8.53 -28.62
C LEU A 230 2.98 7.88 -29.96
N ASN A 231 4.13 8.26 -30.52
CA ASN A 231 4.70 7.54 -31.64
C ASN A 231 5.21 6.16 -31.17
N SER A 232 5.54 5.28 -32.12
CA SER A 232 6.21 4.03 -31.78
C SER A 232 7.49 4.30 -30.99
N ASP A 233 7.71 3.51 -29.94
CA ASP A 233 8.86 3.58 -29.00
C ASP A 233 9.02 4.91 -28.24
N GLU A 234 8.08 5.85 -28.38
CA GLU A 234 8.10 7.09 -27.65
C GLU A 234 7.64 6.88 -26.21
N ARG A 235 8.39 7.46 -25.27
CA ARG A 235 8.15 7.34 -23.84
C ARG A 235 7.94 8.72 -23.24
N ILE A 236 7.02 8.81 -22.28
CA ILE A 236 6.90 10.01 -21.44
C ILE A 236 8.02 9.96 -20.41
N THR A 237 8.99 10.86 -20.51
CA THR A 237 10.23 10.86 -19.72
C THR A 237 10.25 11.91 -18.62
N SER A 238 9.27 12.83 -18.60
CA SER A 238 9.15 13.86 -17.57
C SER A 238 7.71 14.01 -17.11
N LEU A 239 7.52 14.15 -15.80
CA LEU A 239 6.25 14.52 -15.16
C LEU A 239 6.50 15.73 -14.27
N ARG A 240 5.89 16.86 -14.63
CA ARG A 240 5.84 18.08 -13.81
C ARG A 240 4.45 18.20 -13.19
N VAL A 241 4.41 18.50 -11.90
CA VAL A 241 3.19 18.75 -11.14
C VAL A 241 3.36 20.04 -10.36
N ASP A 242 2.43 20.98 -10.55
CA ASP A 242 2.35 22.18 -9.73
C ASP A 242 1.14 22.11 -8.80
N THR A 243 1.32 22.56 -7.56
CA THR A 243 0.30 22.51 -6.51
C THR A 243 -0.08 23.91 -6.04
N GLY A 244 -1.30 24.07 -5.54
CA GLY A 244 -1.79 25.36 -5.06
C GLY A 244 -2.89 25.21 -4.03
N SER A 245 -3.23 26.30 -3.36
CA SER A 245 -4.33 26.34 -2.39
C SER A 245 -5.67 26.56 -3.08
N TYR A 246 -6.67 25.76 -2.72
CA TYR A 246 -8.06 25.95 -3.09
C TYR A 246 -8.97 25.56 -1.93
N ASN A 247 -9.86 26.49 -1.54
CA ASN A 247 -10.75 26.32 -0.39
C ASN A 247 -10.01 25.85 0.86
N GLY A 248 -8.86 26.48 1.16
CA GLY A 248 -8.03 26.16 2.32
C GLY A 248 -7.24 24.85 2.24
N ASN A 249 -7.28 24.13 1.11
CA ASN A 249 -6.62 22.84 0.94
C ASN A 249 -5.66 22.86 -0.26
N THR A 250 -4.55 22.12 -0.17
CA THR A 250 -3.66 21.90 -1.33
C THR A 250 -4.34 21.01 -2.37
N ARG A 251 -4.23 21.38 -3.65
CA ARG A 251 -4.71 20.60 -4.81
C ARG A 251 -3.66 20.59 -5.92
N VAL A 252 -3.79 19.67 -6.88
CA VAL A 252 -2.98 19.70 -8.10
C VAL A 252 -3.56 20.72 -9.07
N PHE A 253 -2.77 21.74 -9.40
CA PHE A 253 -3.18 22.85 -10.24
C PHE A 253 -2.75 22.67 -11.70
N TYR A 254 -1.62 22.02 -11.93
CA TYR A 254 -1.03 21.86 -13.26
C TYR A 254 -0.32 20.52 -13.38
N VAL A 255 -0.45 19.91 -14.56
CA VAL A 255 0.40 18.80 -14.99
C VAL A 255 1.00 19.14 -16.34
N GLY A 256 2.31 18.92 -16.46
CA GLY A 256 3.05 18.97 -17.71
C GLY A 256 3.84 17.69 -17.90
N ILE A 257 3.90 17.18 -19.13
CA ILE A 257 4.71 16.03 -19.49
C ILE A 257 5.61 16.35 -20.69
N ALA A 258 6.77 15.71 -20.74
CA ALA A 258 7.65 15.72 -21.90
C ALA A 258 8.01 14.29 -22.31
N THR A 259 8.23 14.08 -23.61
CA THR A 259 8.53 12.76 -24.17
C THR A 259 9.97 12.65 -24.64
N SER A 260 10.42 11.41 -24.89
CA SER A 260 11.73 11.09 -25.45
C SER A 260 11.97 11.68 -26.84
N SER A 261 10.92 12.12 -27.55
CA SER A 261 11.03 12.80 -28.84
C SER A 261 10.86 14.32 -28.73
N GLY A 262 10.94 14.88 -27.52
CA GLY A 262 10.86 16.33 -27.28
C GLY A 262 9.45 16.92 -27.37
N ARG A 263 8.40 16.10 -27.46
CA ARG A 263 7.00 16.58 -27.47
C ARG A 263 6.52 16.82 -26.05
N THR A 264 5.56 17.73 -25.89
CA THR A 264 5.00 18.08 -24.57
C THR A 264 3.48 18.12 -24.59
N LEU A 265 2.85 17.79 -23.46
CA LEU A 265 1.42 18.00 -23.20
C LEU A 265 1.27 18.65 -21.83
N LYS A 266 0.26 19.52 -21.66
CA LYS A 266 0.00 20.20 -20.39
C LYS A 266 -1.46 20.53 -20.20
N ALA A 267 -1.91 20.58 -18.95
CA ALA A 267 -3.21 21.10 -18.58
C ALA A 267 -3.18 21.75 -17.19
N GLY A 268 -4.10 22.67 -16.95
CA GLY A 268 -4.20 23.42 -15.70
C GLY A 268 -3.39 24.71 -15.70
N THR A 269 -3.27 25.35 -14.53
CA THR A 269 -2.61 26.65 -14.35
C THR A 269 -1.35 26.49 -13.51
N GLN A 270 -0.22 26.94 -14.03
CA GLN A 270 1.07 26.83 -13.33
C GLN A 270 1.07 27.63 -12.03
N THR A 271 1.81 27.12 -11.04
CA THR A 271 2.01 27.80 -9.75
C THR A 271 3.49 27.85 -9.41
N SER A 272 3.86 28.56 -8.34
CA SER A 272 5.24 28.60 -7.84
C SER A 272 5.68 27.30 -7.15
N SER A 273 4.73 26.50 -6.65
CA SER A 273 5.01 25.24 -5.96
C SER A 273 5.05 24.09 -6.97
N THR A 274 6.23 23.88 -7.57
CA THR A 274 6.45 22.89 -8.63
C THR A 274 7.35 21.74 -8.18
N VAL A 275 7.04 20.54 -8.67
CA VAL A 275 7.96 19.39 -8.65
C VAL A 275 8.03 18.81 -10.05
N THR A 276 9.22 18.42 -10.49
CA THR A 276 9.42 17.72 -11.76
C THR A 276 10.23 16.45 -11.51
N TRP A 277 9.73 15.33 -12.02
CA TRP A 277 10.42 14.06 -11.99
C TRP A 277 10.82 13.62 -13.40
N THR A 278 11.98 13.01 -13.51
CA THR A 278 12.49 12.40 -14.74
C THR A 278 12.47 10.89 -14.61
N ALA A 279 12.04 10.20 -15.67
CA ALA A 279 12.01 8.76 -15.71
C ALA A 279 13.42 8.16 -15.58
N PRO A 280 13.61 7.08 -14.80
CA PRO A 280 14.83 6.29 -14.85
C PRO A 280 15.17 5.82 -16.26
N SER A 281 16.44 5.55 -16.53
CA SER A 281 16.88 5.06 -17.85
C SER A 281 16.08 3.82 -18.27
N GLY A 282 15.66 3.79 -19.53
CA GLY A 282 14.83 2.70 -20.08
C GLY A 282 13.33 2.79 -19.78
N LEU A 283 12.90 3.49 -18.72
CA LEU A 283 11.48 3.57 -18.33
C LEU A 283 10.76 4.79 -18.92
N GLY A 284 9.42 4.79 -18.82
CA GLY A 284 8.58 5.96 -19.05
C GLY A 284 7.35 5.97 -18.15
N LEU A 285 6.59 7.07 -18.11
CA LEU A 285 5.34 7.13 -17.35
C LEU A 285 4.33 6.19 -17.99
N LYS A 286 3.80 5.21 -17.25
CA LYS A 286 2.75 4.28 -17.74
C LYS A 286 1.50 4.26 -16.87
N GLY A 287 1.59 4.82 -15.68
CA GLY A 287 0.45 4.97 -14.77
C GLY A 287 0.74 6.05 -13.76
N VAL A 288 -0.24 6.30 -12.90
CA VAL A 288 -0.16 7.23 -11.78
C VAL A 288 -0.78 6.64 -10.53
N TYR A 289 -0.52 7.29 -9.41
CA TYR A 289 -1.14 6.97 -8.13
C TYR A 289 -1.28 8.25 -7.31
N GLY A 290 -2.19 8.25 -6.34
CA GLY A 290 -2.49 9.48 -5.62
C GLY A 290 -3.87 9.50 -5.03
N LYS A 291 -4.43 10.71 -4.89
CA LYS A 291 -5.77 10.92 -4.37
C LYS A 291 -6.58 11.80 -5.30
N ALA A 292 -7.86 11.45 -5.50
CA ALA A 292 -8.75 12.19 -6.36
C ALA A 292 -10.19 12.19 -5.84
N GLY A 293 -10.97 13.16 -6.30
CA GLY A 293 -12.42 13.27 -6.16
C GLY A 293 -12.94 14.04 -7.37
N ASP A 294 -13.61 15.18 -7.15
CA ASP A 294 -14.00 16.10 -8.23
C ASP A 294 -12.80 16.75 -8.96
N GLY A 295 -11.59 16.55 -8.46
CA GLY A 295 -10.34 16.90 -9.10
C GLY A 295 -9.21 15.99 -8.61
N VAL A 296 -7.98 16.27 -9.01
CA VAL A 296 -6.79 15.56 -8.51
C VAL A 296 -6.19 16.30 -7.32
N ASP A 297 -6.05 15.59 -6.22
CA ASP A 297 -5.66 16.16 -4.93
C ASP A 297 -4.20 15.89 -4.63
N LEU A 298 -3.75 14.67 -4.91
CA LEU A 298 -2.40 14.20 -4.73
C LEU A 298 -2.02 13.38 -5.96
N LEU A 299 -0.81 13.58 -6.50
CA LEU A 299 -0.36 12.88 -7.70
C LEU A 299 1.11 12.48 -7.60
N GLY A 300 1.37 11.20 -7.91
CA GLY A 300 2.68 10.65 -8.19
C GLY A 300 2.65 9.80 -9.47
N GLY A 301 3.82 9.60 -10.07
CA GLY A 301 4.00 8.83 -11.30
C GLY A 301 4.43 7.39 -11.05
N VAL A 302 4.02 6.50 -11.96
CA VAL A 302 4.52 5.12 -12.07
C VAL A 302 5.39 5.00 -13.33
N TRP A 303 6.69 4.85 -13.14
CA TRP A 303 7.66 4.56 -14.19
C TRP A 303 7.70 3.06 -14.48
N ALA A 304 7.59 2.70 -15.76
CA ALA A 304 7.43 1.33 -16.21
C ALA A 304 7.84 1.11 -17.67
#